data_AF-A0A4Q5YFA1-F1
#
_entry.id   AF-A0A4Q5YFA1-F1
#
_cell.length_a   1.000
_cell.length_b   1.000
_cell.length_c   1.000
_cell.angle_alpha   90.00
_cell.angle_beta   90.00
_cell.angle_gamma   90.00
#
_symmetry.space_group_name_H-M   'P 1'
#
loop_
_entity.id
_entity.type
_entity.pdbx_description
1 polymer ?
#
loop_
_entity_poly.entity_id
_entity_poly.type
_entity_poly.pdbx_seq_one_letter_code
_entity_poly.pdbx_strand_id
1 'polypeptide(L)'
;YTPRNIFVLIRNRYKDGVNIRNRDFSPTKIPEDPMSGGADNFYNFLTKEVVPYIEKKYSTNGQRTLVGSSYSGLFSVYAFMKDPAFFNSFVASDPNLIFDNEYISRITPGKMDSLPANAGTLFVGCITNTSRMMASYQFDSVMKVHAPKSLHWKVVQYPDESHYSVQLKAFYDAARFSHKGFGLSPSYHPVTGIVDREEPFPILFTGSAPGARVTTDGSEPDSSSQEIVEGESVSLKVPGTVHVRTFGNRPVYSSESASVFEKGKIVPGKSNKKAKDGLRYAVYTVDTVSLSAKVPAKAEKTGTVDSTFTLRNLVGTNATLVVVDGLLDIPADGEYVFYTNANEAMEFELAGRQLLKAKGRSGGESFVATLAKGKY
;
A
#
# COMPACT_ATOMS: atom_id res chain seq x y z
N TYR A 1 2.99 7.98 4.19
CA TYR A 1 3.97 7.95 3.08
C TYR A 1 3.21 8.11 1.77
N THR A 2 3.77 8.78 0.77
CA THR A 2 3.25 8.76 -0.61
C THR A 2 4.34 8.20 -1.54
N PRO A 3 4.00 7.59 -2.69
CA PRO A 3 5.00 7.17 -3.64
C PRO A 3 5.75 8.37 -4.22
N ARG A 4 6.84 8.15 -4.96
CA ARG A 4 7.46 9.20 -5.77
C ARG A 4 6.44 9.68 -6.81
N ASN A 5 6.27 10.99 -6.94
CA ASN A 5 5.27 11.60 -7.83
C ASN A 5 5.93 12.50 -8.88
N ILE A 6 5.32 12.58 -10.05
CA ILE A 6 5.60 13.61 -11.05
C ILE A 6 4.50 14.68 -10.92
N PHE A 7 4.90 15.93 -10.68
CA PHE A 7 3.96 17.04 -10.60
C PHE A 7 3.89 17.77 -11.94
N VAL A 8 2.68 17.90 -12.49
CA VAL A 8 2.41 18.60 -13.75
C VAL A 8 1.50 19.78 -13.44
N LEU A 9 2.02 21.00 -13.60
CA LEU A 9 1.30 22.24 -13.31
C LEU A 9 0.78 22.87 -14.60
N ILE A 10 -0.54 23.04 -14.70
CA ILE A 10 -1.18 23.71 -15.84
C ILE A 10 -1.34 25.19 -15.50
N ARG A 11 -0.65 26.05 -16.24
CA ARG A 11 -0.74 27.51 -16.05
C ARG A 11 -2.05 28.03 -16.63
N ASN A 12 -2.66 28.99 -15.94
CA ASN A 12 -3.79 29.75 -16.48
C ASN A 12 -3.39 30.38 -17.82
N ARG A 13 -4.32 30.33 -18.78
CA ARG A 13 -4.18 31.03 -20.06
C ARG A 13 -4.83 32.40 -19.95
N TYR A 14 -4.28 33.34 -20.70
CA TYR A 14 -4.78 34.70 -20.79
C TYR A 14 -5.07 35.01 -22.26
N LYS A 15 -6.19 35.66 -22.53
CA LYS A 15 -6.55 36.20 -23.85
C LYS A 15 -6.85 37.68 -23.66
N ASP A 16 -6.13 38.53 -24.40
CA ASP A 16 -6.28 39.99 -24.33
C ASP A 16 -6.16 40.53 -22.88
N GLY A 17 -5.23 39.96 -22.10
CA GLY A 17 -5.01 40.30 -20.69
C GLY A 17 -6.00 39.69 -19.70
N VAL A 18 -7.07 39.05 -20.17
CA VAL A 18 -8.12 38.44 -19.33
C VAL A 18 -7.79 36.98 -19.06
N ASN A 19 -7.87 36.57 -17.80
CA ASN A 19 -7.73 35.16 -17.42
C ASN A 19 -8.95 34.37 -17.90
N ILE A 20 -8.73 33.40 -18.77
CA ILE A 20 -9.82 32.59 -19.37
C ILE A 20 -10.14 31.32 -18.58
N ARG A 21 -9.69 31.23 -17.31
CA ARG A 21 -9.96 30.07 -16.44
C ARG A 21 -11.45 29.78 -16.22
N ASN A 22 -12.30 30.80 -16.27
CA ASN A 22 -13.74 30.60 -16.12
C ASN A 22 -14.28 29.75 -17.26
N ARG A 23 -13.81 29.96 -18.49
CA ARG A 23 -14.10 29.07 -19.63
C ARG A 23 -13.67 27.65 -19.34
N ASP A 24 -12.40 27.46 -18.97
CA ASP A 24 -11.80 26.13 -18.88
C ASP A 24 -12.36 25.30 -17.72
N PHE A 25 -12.82 25.93 -16.64
CA PHE A 25 -13.18 25.22 -15.41
C PHE A 25 -14.67 25.18 -15.08
N SER A 26 -15.54 25.83 -15.87
CA SER A 26 -16.99 25.83 -15.64
C SER A 26 -17.69 24.71 -16.42
N PRO A 27 -18.49 23.86 -15.74
CA PRO A 27 -19.21 22.74 -16.36
C PRO A 27 -20.25 23.15 -17.41
N THR A 28 -20.93 24.27 -17.19
CA THR A 28 -22.07 24.71 -17.99
C THR A 28 -21.88 26.16 -18.43
N LYS A 29 -22.62 26.54 -19.47
CA LYS A 29 -22.71 27.92 -19.91
C LYS A 29 -23.77 28.64 -19.09
N ILE A 30 -23.42 29.75 -18.46
CA ILE A 30 -24.37 30.59 -17.71
C ILE A 30 -24.45 32.01 -18.31
N PRO A 31 -25.62 32.67 -18.26
CA PRO A 31 -25.78 34.04 -18.75
C PRO A 31 -24.90 35.07 -18.03
N GLU A 32 -24.66 34.88 -16.74
CA GLU A 32 -23.91 35.81 -15.87
C GLU A 32 -22.41 35.81 -16.18
N ASP A 33 -21.90 34.74 -16.81
CA ASP A 33 -20.53 34.62 -17.25
C ASP A 33 -20.48 34.13 -18.72
N PRO A 34 -20.47 35.07 -19.69
CA PRO A 34 -20.36 34.75 -21.11
C PRO A 34 -19.06 34.05 -21.52
N MET A 35 -18.08 33.85 -20.63
CA MET A 35 -16.89 33.04 -20.92
C MET A 35 -17.04 31.59 -20.45
N SER A 36 -18.02 31.26 -19.60
CA SER A 36 -18.22 29.93 -19.02
C SER A 36 -18.56 28.82 -20.06
N GLY A 37 -18.54 27.56 -19.63
CA GLY A 37 -19.04 26.38 -20.35
C GLY A 37 -17.99 25.56 -21.11
N GLY A 38 -16.71 25.66 -20.77
CA GLY A 38 -15.61 25.00 -21.51
C GLY A 38 -14.98 23.80 -20.81
N ALA A 39 -15.51 23.33 -19.67
CA ALA A 39 -14.91 22.24 -18.91
C ALA A 39 -14.73 20.93 -19.71
N ASP A 40 -15.63 20.61 -20.64
CA ASP A 40 -15.49 19.45 -21.51
C ASP A 40 -14.24 19.52 -22.40
N ASN A 41 -13.96 20.70 -22.95
CA ASN A 41 -12.77 20.91 -23.78
C ASN A 41 -11.50 20.81 -22.94
N PHE A 42 -11.52 21.37 -21.73
CA PHE A 42 -10.37 21.28 -20.83
C PHE A 42 -10.14 19.85 -20.33
N TYR A 43 -11.21 19.10 -20.03
CA TYR A 43 -11.12 17.68 -19.71
C TYR A 43 -10.50 16.88 -20.86
N ASN A 44 -10.96 17.09 -22.10
CA ASN A 44 -10.38 16.44 -23.28
C ASN A 44 -8.90 16.79 -23.47
N PHE A 45 -8.52 18.06 -23.27
CA PHE A 45 -7.11 18.48 -23.31
C PHE A 45 -6.27 17.70 -22.28
N LEU A 46 -6.75 17.56 -21.04
CA LEU A 46 -6.04 16.78 -20.02
C LEU A 46 -5.91 15.30 -20.40
N THR A 47 -7.01 14.67 -20.82
CA THR A 47 -7.08 13.21 -20.99
C THR A 47 -6.55 12.71 -22.33
N LYS A 48 -6.61 13.53 -23.38
CA LYS A 48 -6.19 13.15 -24.75
C LYS A 48 -4.84 13.74 -25.16
N GLU A 49 -4.36 14.78 -24.47
CA GLU A 49 -3.09 15.43 -24.83
C GLU A 49 -2.09 15.38 -23.68
N VAL A 50 -2.40 15.99 -22.53
CA VAL A 50 -1.45 16.16 -21.42
C VAL A 50 -1.03 14.82 -20.82
N VAL A 51 -2.00 14.01 -20.37
CA VAL A 51 -1.71 12.73 -19.72
C VAL A 51 -0.96 11.79 -20.68
N PRO A 52 -1.41 11.56 -21.93
CA PRO A 52 -0.66 10.74 -22.89
C PRO A 52 0.76 11.24 -23.16
N TYR A 53 0.98 12.57 -23.24
CA TYR A 53 2.32 13.12 -23.41
C TYR A 53 3.24 12.79 -22.23
N ILE A 54 2.74 12.94 -21.00
CA ILE A 54 3.52 12.68 -19.79
C ILE A 54 3.84 11.19 -19.65
N GLU A 55 2.86 10.31 -19.88
CA GLU A 55 3.05 8.86 -19.80
C GLU A 55 3.96 8.30 -20.89
N LYS A 56 4.03 8.96 -22.05
CA LYS A 56 5.01 8.63 -23.10
C LYS A 56 6.42 9.08 -22.74
N LYS A 57 6.56 10.21 -22.04
CA LYS A 57 7.85 10.87 -21.78
C LYS A 57 8.54 10.39 -20.49
N TYR A 58 7.77 9.96 -19.50
CA TYR A 58 8.27 9.57 -18.20
C TYR A 58 7.70 8.21 -17.77
N SER A 59 8.47 7.44 -17.00
CA SER A 59 7.98 6.17 -16.43
C SER A 59 6.91 6.44 -15.37
N THR A 60 5.65 6.27 -15.76
CA THR A 60 4.49 6.35 -14.86
C THR A 60 3.94 4.94 -14.59
N ASN A 61 3.10 4.81 -13.56
CA ASN A 61 2.42 3.56 -13.18
C ASN A 61 0.90 3.64 -13.38
N GLY A 62 0.43 4.57 -14.23
CA GLY A 62 -1.00 4.80 -14.49
C GLY A 62 -1.80 5.36 -13.31
N GLN A 63 -1.15 5.68 -12.19
CA GLN A 63 -1.78 6.26 -11.01
C GLN A 63 -1.87 7.79 -11.12
N ARG A 64 -3.06 8.32 -11.38
CA ARG A 64 -3.29 9.74 -11.70
C ARG A 64 -4.10 10.44 -10.62
N THR A 65 -3.69 11.65 -10.26
CA THR A 65 -4.41 12.51 -9.31
C THR A 65 -4.68 13.87 -9.94
N LEU A 66 -5.93 14.32 -9.94
CA LEU A 66 -6.31 15.67 -10.36
C LEU A 66 -6.50 16.55 -9.12
N VAL A 67 -5.80 17.68 -9.06
CA VAL A 67 -5.86 18.63 -7.94
C VAL A 67 -6.27 20.00 -8.46
N GLY A 68 -7.24 20.62 -7.81
CA GLY A 68 -7.73 21.95 -8.18
C GLY A 68 -8.19 22.75 -6.97
N SER A 69 -8.08 24.07 -7.07
CA SER A 69 -8.57 25.03 -6.07
C SER A 69 -9.59 26.00 -6.68
N SER A 70 -10.59 26.45 -5.91
CA SER A 70 -11.58 27.44 -6.33
C SER A 70 -12.32 26.98 -7.60
N TYR A 71 -12.29 27.75 -8.70
CA TYR A 71 -12.81 27.31 -10.01
C TYR A 71 -12.17 26.03 -10.52
N SER A 72 -10.85 25.83 -10.36
CA SER A 72 -10.24 24.55 -10.74
C SER A 72 -10.64 23.41 -9.79
N GLY A 73 -11.05 23.72 -8.55
CA GLY A 73 -11.65 22.76 -7.63
C GLY A 73 -13.06 22.35 -8.08
N LEU A 74 -13.88 23.30 -8.56
CA LEU A 74 -15.14 23.01 -9.24
C LEU A 74 -14.91 22.05 -10.43
N PHE A 75 -13.89 22.33 -11.25
CA PHE A 75 -13.49 21.45 -12.34
C PHE A 75 -13.07 20.05 -11.85
N SER A 76 -12.30 19.92 -10.75
CA SER A 76 -11.94 18.62 -10.19
C SER A 76 -13.17 17.80 -9.80
N VAL A 77 -14.16 18.42 -9.14
CA VAL A 77 -15.41 17.72 -8.79
C VAL A 77 -16.22 17.38 -10.03
N TYR A 78 -16.28 18.28 -11.00
CA TYR A 78 -16.91 18.01 -12.30
C TYR A 78 -16.25 16.83 -13.04
N ALA A 79 -14.92 16.79 -13.10
CA ALA A 79 -14.19 15.71 -13.76
C ALA A 79 -14.48 14.35 -13.11
N PHE A 80 -14.62 14.32 -11.78
CA PHE A 80 -15.08 13.13 -11.05
C PHE A 80 -16.50 12.73 -11.46
N MET A 81 -17.44 13.67 -11.54
CA MET A 81 -18.82 13.39 -12.01
C MET A 81 -18.89 12.98 -13.48
N LYS A 82 -17.91 13.41 -14.30
CA LYS A 82 -17.85 13.12 -15.73
C LYS A 82 -17.29 11.73 -16.01
N ASP A 83 -16.12 11.43 -15.46
CA ASP A 83 -15.39 10.18 -15.64
C ASP A 83 -14.59 9.88 -14.36
N PRO A 84 -15.22 9.22 -13.38
CA PRO A 84 -14.60 8.94 -12.10
C PRO A 84 -13.50 7.87 -12.18
N ALA A 85 -13.34 7.17 -13.31
CA ALA A 85 -12.36 6.10 -13.47
C ALA A 85 -11.05 6.55 -14.10
N PHE A 86 -11.05 7.65 -14.87
CA PHE A 86 -9.85 8.11 -15.58
C PHE A 86 -8.72 8.58 -14.64
N PHE A 87 -9.06 9.34 -13.60
CA PHE A 87 -8.15 9.67 -12.50
C PHE A 87 -8.48 8.80 -11.30
N ASN A 88 -7.47 8.38 -10.55
CA ASN A 88 -7.65 7.53 -9.36
C ASN A 88 -7.94 8.34 -8.10
N SER A 89 -7.66 9.66 -8.12
CA SER A 89 -7.93 10.57 -7.02
C SER A 89 -8.25 11.97 -7.54
N PHE A 90 -9.28 12.58 -6.95
CA PHE A 90 -9.73 13.93 -7.23
C PHE A 90 -9.66 14.74 -5.95
N VAL A 91 -8.97 15.88 -6.01
CA VAL A 91 -8.78 16.80 -4.89
C VAL A 91 -9.31 18.16 -5.29
N ALA A 92 -10.26 18.66 -4.50
CA ALA A 92 -10.86 19.97 -4.65
C ALA A 92 -10.66 20.77 -3.36
N SER A 93 -9.94 21.89 -3.47
CA SER A 93 -9.77 22.83 -2.37
C SER A 93 -10.67 24.05 -2.57
N ASP A 94 -11.45 24.35 -1.55
CA ASP A 94 -12.48 25.38 -1.47
C ASP A 94 -13.19 25.61 -2.82
N PRO A 95 -13.81 24.55 -3.39
CA PRO A 95 -14.35 24.61 -4.74
C PRO A 95 -15.55 25.54 -4.83
N ASN A 96 -15.69 26.23 -5.97
CA ASN A 96 -16.83 27.10 -6.25
C ASN A 96 -18.08 26.28 -6.64
N LEU A 97 -18.64 25.52 -5.70
CA LEU A 97 -19.77 24.61 -5.98
C LEU A 97 -21.12 25.31 -6.06
N ILE A 98 -21.22 26.59 -5.67
CA ILE A 98 -22.43 27.41 -5.85
C ILE A 98 -22.70 27.73 -7.33
N PHE A 99 -21.70 27.53 -8.20
CA PHE A 99 -21.79 27.76 -9.65
C PHE A 99 -23.04 27.14 -10.29
N ASP A 100 -23.67 27.92 -11.18
CA ASP A 100 -24.89 27.54 -11.92
C ASP A 100 -25.95 26.95 -10.99
N ASN A 101 -26.31 27.69 -9.93
CA ASN A 101 -27.31 27.33 -8.92
C ASN A 101 -27.04 25.99 -8.21
N GLU A 102 -25.78 25.68 -7.92
CA GLU A 102 -25.33 24.38 -7.38
C GLU A 102 -25.43 23.20 -8.37
N TYR A 103 -25.01 23.42 -9.62
CA TYR A 103 -25.10 22.42 -10.71
C TYR A 103 -24.56 21.03 -10.30
N ILE A 104 -23.40 20.99 -9.63
CA ILE A 104 -22.79 19.74 -9.17
C ILE A 104 -23.70 18.99 -8.19
N SER A 105 -24.27 19.68 -7.20
CA SER A 105 -25.19 19.08 -6.24
C SER A 105 -26.43 18.51 -6.95
N ARG A 106 -26.97 19.21 -7.95
CA ARG A 106 -28.15 18.76 -8.71
C ARG A 106 -27.90 17.47 -9.50
N ILE A 107 -26.70 17.29 -10.07
CA ILE A 107 -26.40 16.10 -10.87
C ILE A 107 -25.88 14.91 -10.04
N THR A 108 -25.41 15.16 -8.81
CA THR A 108 -24.81 14.13 -7.95
C THR A 108 -25.67 12.87 -7.79
N PRO A 109 -27.00 12.94 -7.51
CA PRO A 109 -27.82 11.75 -7.33
C PRO A 109 -27.71 10.77 -8.53
N GLY A 110 -27.99 11.26 -9.74
CA GLY A 110 -27.93 10.42 -10.94
C GLY A 110 -26.52 9.96 -11.29
N LYS A 111 -25.48 10.73 -10.93
CA LYS A 111 -24.09 10.33 -11.13
C LYS A 111 -23.66 9.22 -10.18
N MET A 112 -24.06 9.28 -8.91
CA MET A 112 -23.76 8.23 -7.93
C MET A 112 -24.45 6.91 -8.26
N ASP A 113 -25.67 6.94 -8.79
CA ASP A 113 -26.39 5.72 -9.23
C ASP A 113 -25.66 4.98 -10.37
N SER A 114 -24.93 5.73 -11.21
CA SER A 114 -24.16 5.22 -12.34
C SER A 114 -22.66 5.05 -12.06
N LEU A 115 -22.24 5.12 -10.79
CA LEU A 115 -20.83 5.12 -10.44
C LEU A 115 -20.17 3.77 -10.77
N PRO A 116 -19.07 3.74 -11.54
CA PRO A 116 -18.39 2.49 -11.87
C PRO A 116 -17.66 1.91 -10.66
N ALA A 117 -17.49 0.58 -10.62
CA ALA A 117 -16.83 -0.12 -9.52
C ALA A 117 -15.37 0.31 -9.29
N ASN A 118 -14.71 0.86 -10.32
CA ASN A 118 -13.34 1.36 -10.27
C ASN A 118 -13.24 2.89 -10.12
N ALA A 119 -14.31 3.56 -9.67
CA ALA A 119 -14.27 4.98 -9.37
C ALA A 119 -13.13 5.33 -8.41
N GLY A 120 -12.44 6.43 -8.71
CA GLY A 120 -11.38 6.98 -7.88
C GLY A 120 -11.90 7.61 -6.58
N THR A 121 -10.97 8.09 -5.77
CA THR A 121 -11.28 8.76 -4.49
C THR A 121 -11.66 10.22 -4.72
N LEU A 122 -12.60 10.76 -3.94
CA LEU A 122 -12.93 12.20 -3.96
C LEU A 122 -12.62 12.86 -2.61
N PHE A 123 -11.79 13.89 -2.59
CA PHE A 123 -11.53 14.70 -1.40
C PHE A 123 -11.86 16.16 -1.68
N VAL A 124 -12.76 16.73 -0.87
CA VAL A 124 -13.09 18.15 -0.88
C VAL A 124 -12.67 18.76 0.45
N GLY A 125 -11.80 19.75 0.42
CA GLY A 125 -11.45 20.55 1.60
C GLY A 125 -12.03 21.95 1.44
N CYS A 126 -12.79 22.46 2.41
CA CYS A 126 -13.42 23.78 2.33
C CYS A 126 -13.25 24.56 3.63
N ILE A 127 -13.42 25.88 3.57
CA ILE A 127 -13.37 26.72 4.78
C ILE A 127 -14.70 26.59 5.52
N THR A 128 -14.67 26.33 6.83
CA THR A 128 -15.88 26.12 7.64
C THR A 128 -16.87 27.28 7.49
N ASN A 129 -16.39 28.52 7.59
CA ASN A 129 -17.23 29.72 7.64
C ASN A 129 -17.89 30.07 6.29
N THR A 130 -17.28 29.69 5.16
CA THR A 130 -17.83 29.95 3.82
C THR A 130 -18.43 28.71 3.16
N SER A 131 -18.39 27.55 3.82
CA SER A 131 -18.84 26.26 3.28
C SER A 131 -20.26 26.26 2.72
N ARG A 132 -21.19 27.00 3.35
CA ARG A 132 -22.57 27.18 2.86
C ARG A 132 -22.66 28.13 1.66
N MET A 133 -21.88 29.21 1.70
CA MET A 133 -21.85 30.22 0.64
C MET A 133 -21.28 29.63 -0.66
N MET A 134 -20.24 28.80 -0.56
CA MET A 134 -19.63 28.10 -1.68
C MET A 134 -20.31 26.75 -2.00
N ALA A 135 -21.46 26.46 -1.39
CA ALA A 135 -22.25 25.24 -1.53
C ALA A 135 -21.54 23.90 -1.21
N SER A 136 -20.37 23.93 -0.57
CA SER A 136 -19.66 22.72 -0.12
C SER A 136 -20.41 21.98 0.99
N TYR A 137 -21.17 22.69 1.83
CA TYR A 137 -22.03 22.09 2.85
C TYR A 137 -23.20 21.31 2.24
N GLN A 138 -23.83 21.88 1.20
CA GLN A 138 -24.93 21.27 0.45
C GLN A 138 -24.41 20.04 -0.30
N PHE A 139 -23.26 20.15 -0.95
CA PHE A 139 -22.61 19.03 -1.61
C PHE A 139 -22.31 17.86 -0.64
N ASP A 140 -21.76 18.14 0.54
CA ASP A 140 -21.55 17.13 1.60
C ASP A 140 -22.86 16.42 1.97
N SER A 141 -23.95 17.19 2.13
CA SER A 141 -25.27 16.63 2.46
C SER A 141 -25.80 15.70 1.37
N VAL A 142 -25.66 16.09 0.09
CA VAL A 142 -26.08 15.25 -1.05
C VAL A 142 -25.21 13.99 -1.15
N MET A 143 -23.89 14.10 -0.98
CA MET A 143 -22.99 12.95 -1.00
C MET A 143 -23.29 11.97 0.14
N LYS A 144 -23.64 12.43 1.36
CA LYS A 144 -24.04 11.54 2.47
C LYS A 144 -25.27 10.69 2.15
N VAL A 145 -26.18 11.20 1.33
CA VAL A 145 -27.42 10.51 0.96
C VAL A 145 -27.19 9.56 -0.21
N HIS A 146 -26.43 9.98 -1.23
CA HIS A 146 -26.36 9.28 -2.52
C HIS A 146 -25.07 8.50 -2.76
N ALA A 147 -23.96 8.82 -2.10
CA ALA A 147 -22.70 8.14 -2.35
C ALA A 147 -22.76 6.68 -1.89
N PRO A 148 -22.39 5.71 -2.72
CA PRO A 148 -22.39 4.31 -2.32
C PRO A 148 -21.30 4.08 -1.26
N LYS A 149 -21.54 3.10 -0.38
CA LYS A 149 -20.59 2.73 0.69
C LYS A 149 -19.20 2.33 0.17
N SER A 150 -19.13 1.85 -1.07
CA SER A 150 -17.88 1.48 -1.74
C SER A 150 -17.05 2.68 -2.19
N LEU A 151 -17.64 3.87 -2.32
CA LEU A 151 -16.90 5.07 -2.72
C LEU A 151 -16.13 5.63 -1.52
N HIS A 152 -14.82 5.76 -1.70
CA HIS A 152 -13.98 6.50 -0.76
C HIS A 152 -14.02 8.00 -1.07
N TRP A 153 -14.84 8.73 -0.31
CA TRP A 153 -14.95 10.18 -0.43
C TRP A 153 -14.94 10.90 0.92
N LYS A 154 -14.59 12.20 0.93
CA LYS A 154 -14.71 13.10 2.09
C LYS A 154 -14.98 14.53 1.67
N VAL A 155 -15.78 15.23 2.48
CA VAL A 155 -15.77 16.69 2.59
C VAL A 155 -15.25 17.07 3.98
N VAL A 156 -14.20 17.88 4.05
CA VAL A 156 -13.54 18.31 5.29
C VAL A 156 -13.63 19.82 5.39
N GLN A 157 -14.15 20.32 6.52
CA GLN A 157 -14.24 21.74 6.83
C GLN A 157 -13.06 22.16 7.71
N TYR A 158 -12.39 23.25 7.33
CA TYR A 158 -11.24 23.81 8.04
C TYR A 158 -11.60 25.18 8.65
N PRO A 159 -11.67 25.32 9.98
CA PRO A 159 -12.15 26.54 10.63
C PRO A 159 -11.14 27.70 10.59
N ASP A 160 -9.84 27.39 10.63
CA ASP A 160 -8.77 28.38 10.79
C ASP A 160 -8.00 28.66 9.50
N GLU A 161 -8.60 28.35 8.35
CA GLU A 161 -7.98 28.50 7.04
C GLU A 161 -8.63 29.63 6.21
N SER A 162 -7.81 30.30 5.39
CA SER A 162 -8.24 31.22 4.35
C SER A 162 -8.37 30.51 2.99
N HIS A 163 -8.95 31.19 1.99
CA HIS A 163 -9.07 30.66 0.62
C HIS A 163 -7.74 30.27 -0.04
N TYR A 164 -6.63 30.89 0.39
CA TYR A 164 -5.31 30.56 -0.11
C TYR A 164 -4.61 29.49 0.74
N SER A 165 -4.69 29.58 2.06
CA SER A 165 -3.99 28.64 2.96
C SER A 165 -4.61 27.24 2.97
N VAL A 166 -5.94 27.15 2.79
CA VAL A 166 -6.67 25.87 2.69
C VAL A 166 -6.18 24.98 1.54
N GLN A 167 -5.54 25.55 0.51
CA GLN A 167 -5.03 24.81 -0.63
C GLN A 167 -3.93 23.83 -0.22
N LEU A 168 -3.00 24.28 0.62
CA LEU A 168 -1.91 23.43 1.12
C LEU A 168 -2.44 22.38 2.09
N LYS A 169 -3.33 22.79 3.00
CA LYS A 169 -3.90 21.90 4.01
C LYS A 169 -4.77 20.80 3.40
N ALA A 170 -5.66 21.16 2.49
CA ALA A 170 -6.50 20.22 1.75
C ALA A 170 -5.65 19.28 0.89
N PHE A 171 -4.62 19.78 0.21
CA PHE A 171 -3.71 18.91 -0.56
C PHE A 171 -3.00 17.89 0.34
N TYR A 172 -2.46 18.30 1.49
CA TYR A 172 -1.79 17.41 2.44
C TYR A 172 -2.75 16.32 2.97
N ASP A 173 -3.94 16.71 3.44
CA ASP A 173 -4.91 15.75 3.97
C ASP A 173 -5.48 14.84 2.88
N ALA A 174 -5.70 15.36 1.67
CA ALA A 174 -6.12 14.58 0.51
C ALA A 174 -5.04 13.58 0.09
N ALA A 175 -3.76 13.95 0.16
CA ALA A 175 -2.66 13.05 -0.12
C ALA A 175 -2.63 11.90 0.89
N ARG A 176 -2.81 12.18 2.19
CA ARG A 176 -2.93 11.14 3.24
C ARG A 176 -4.16 10.25 3.03
N PHE A 177 -5.29 10.85 2.68
CA PHE A 177 -6.54 10.13 2.42
C PHE A 177 -6.41 9.20 1.22
N SER A 178 -5.99 9.73 0.07
CA SER A 178 -5.92 8.98 -1.19
C SER A 178 -4.86 7.89 -1.16
N HIS A 179 -3.76 8.10 -0.43
CA HIS A 179 -2.66 7.14 -0.30
C HIS A 179 -2.74 6.29 0.97
N LYS A 180 -3.89 6.26 1.67
CA LYS A 180 -4.11 5.30 2.75
C LYS A 180 -3.83 3.89 2.23
N GLY A 181 -3.09 3.10 3.00
CA GLY A 181 -2.64 1.74 2.63
C GLY A 181 -1.26 1.70 1.95
N PHE A 182 -0.80 2.80 1.35
CA PHE A 182 0.47 2.80 0.62
C PHE A 182 1.64 2.51 1.56
N GLY A 183 2.40 1.47 1.22
CA GLY A 183 3.58 1.04 1.97
C GLY A 183 3.27 0.36 3.30
N LEU A 184 2.00 0.06 3.60
CA LEU A 184 1.67 -0.78 4.75
C LEU A 184 2.06 -2.22 4.44
N SER A 185 2.88 -2.80 5.30
CA SER A 185 3.28 -4.19 5.23
C SER A 185 3.26 -4.74 6.65
N PRO A 186 2.12 -5.29 7.13
CA PRO A 186 2.05 -5.90 8.44
C PRO A 186 3.10 -7.01 8.55
N SER A 187 3.95 -6.95 9.58
CA SER A 187 4.92 -7.99 9.87
C SER A 187 4.49 -8.79 11.09
N TYR A 188 4.60 -10.10 11.00
CA TYR A 188 4.34 -11.02 12.09
C TYR A 188 5.29 -12.21 12.04
N HIS A 189 5.49 -12.83 13.20
CA HIS A 189 6.37 -13.97 13.34
C HIS A 189 5.74 -15.03 14.24
N PRO A 190 5.94 -16.32 13.93
CA PRO A 190 6.46 -16.86 12.67
C PRO A 190 5.56 -16.57 11.46
N VAL A 191 6.12 -16.56 10.24
CA VAL A 191 5.30 -16.38 9.01
C VAL A 191 4.73 -17.69 8.49
N THR A 192 5.26 -18.85 8.89
CA THR A 192 4.79 -20.19 8.52
C THR A 192 5.46 -21.22 9.43
N GLY A 193 5.03 -22.47 9.40
CA GLY A 193 5.67 -23.50 10.21
C GLY A 193 5.03 -24.87 10.17
N ILE A 194 5.72 -25.81 10.82
CA ILE A 194 5.26 -27.16 11.12
C ILE A 194 5.25 -27.28 12.64
N VAL A 195 4.05 -27.34 13.23
CA VAL A 195 3.86 -27.31 14.68
C VAL A 195 3.05 -28.52 15.13
N ASP A 196 3.54 -29.26 16.12
CA ASP A 196 2.82 -30.38 16.74
C ASP A 196 2.35 -29.98 18.14
N ARG A 197 1.27 -29.19 18.17
CA ARG A 197 0.64 -28.66 19.38
C ARG A 197 -0.88 -28.79 19.27
N GLU A 198 -1.53 -29.16 20.38
CA GLU A 198 -3.00 -29.19 20.47
C GLU A 198 -3.57 -27.82 20.86
N GLU A 199 -2.86 -27.09 21.73
CA GLU A 199 -3.22 -25.73 22.09
C GLU A 199 -2.96 -24.74 20.93
N PRO A 200 -3.71 -23.63 20.86
CA PRO A 200 -3.47 -22.60 19.86
C PRO A 200 -2.05 -22.02 19.95
N PHE A 201 -1.44 -21.85 18.78
CA PHE A 201 -0.10 -21.29 18.61
C PHE A 201 -0.17 -19.76 18.48
N PRO A 202 0.63 -18.99 19.25
CA PRO A 202 0.60 -17.54 19.19
C PRO A 202 1.39 -17.00 17.98
N ILE A 203 0.81 -16.04 17.27
CA ILE A 203 1.42 -15.30 16.18
C ILE A 203 1.58 -13.85 16.63
N LEU A 204 2.83 -13.38 16.79
CA LEU A 204 3.14 -12.04 17.27
C LEU A 204 3.26 -11.07 16.10
N PHE A 205 2.50 -9.98 16.12
CA PHE A 205 2.65 -8.86 15.18
C PHE A 205 3.74 -7.91 15.67
N THR A 206 4.72 -7.61 14.81
CA THR A 206 5.93 -6.86 15.16
C THR A 206 6.08 -5.53 14.43
N GLY A 207 5.11 -5.19 13.56
CA GLY A 207 5.16 -3.95 12.79
C GLY A 207 3.81 -3.25 12.77
N SER A 208 3.83 -1.93 12.96
CA SER A 208 2.65 -1.08 12.85
C SER A 208 2.05 -1.12 11.45
N ALA A 209 0.80 -1.57 11.35
CA ALA A 209 0.01 -1.48 10.12
C ALA A 209 -1.43 -1.00 10.44
N PRO A 210 -1.63 0.30 10.64
CA PRO A 210 -2.92 0.83 11.10
C PRO A 210 -4.09 0.45 10.19
N GLY A 211 -5.15 -0.12 10.79
CA GLY A 211 -6.33 -0.58 10.07
C GLY A 211 -6.17 -1.85 9.25
N ALA A 212 -5.02 -2.54 9.34
CA ALA A 212 -4.87 -3.89 8.81
C ALA A 212 -5.65 -4.89 9.67
N ARG A 213 -6.13 -5.96 9.06
CA ARG A 213 -7.03 -6.94 9.67
C ARG A 213 -6.46 -8.34 9.56
N VAL A 214 -6.79 -9.18 10.52
CA VAL A 214 -6.34 -10.58 10.60
C VAL A 214 -7.48 -11.52 10.94
N THR A 215 -7.43 -12.73 10.37
CA THR A 215 -8.26 -13.88 10.73
C THR A 215 -7.39 -15.15 10.82
N THR A 216 -7.81 -16.10 11.65
CA THR A 216 -7.13 -17.40 11.84
C THR A 216 -8.09 -18.60 11.70
N ASP A 217 -9.33 -18.34 11.30
CA ASP A 217 -10.40 -19.32 11.13
C ASP A 217 -10.59 -19.79 9.66
N GLY A 218 -9.75 -19.29 8.75
CA GLY A 218 -9.77 -19.59 7.31
C GLY A 218 -10.65 -18.66 6.48
N SER A 219 -11.33 -17.67 7.08
CA SER A 219 -12.04 -16.62 6.35
C SER A 219 -11.09 -15.54 5.82
N GLU A 220 -11.45 -14.86 4.71
CA GLU A 220 -10.74 -13.66 4.28
C GLU A 220 -11.05 -12.49 5.23
N PRO A 221 -10.05 -11.70 5.68
CA PRO A 221 -10.30 -10.58 6.56
C PRO A 221 -11.13 -9.48 5.88
N ASP A 222 -12.10 -8.95 6.61
CA ASP A 222 -12.88 -7.77 6.22
C ASP A 222 -12.73 -6.65 7.26
N SER A 223 -13.47 -5.55 7.08
CA SER A 223 -13.40 -4.39 7.98
C SER A 223 -13.84 -4.66 9.42
N SER A 224 -14.56 -5.76 9.67
CA SER A 224 -15.05 -6.18 10.99
C SER A 224 -14.12 -7.19 11.69
N SER A 225 -13.18 -7.78 10.97
CA SER A 225 -12.19 -8.70 11.53
C SER A 225 -11.27 -8.00 12.55
N GLN A 226 -10.51 -8.80 13.32
CA GLN A 226 -9.61 -8.29 14.35
C GLN A 226 -8.59 -7.32 13.76
N GLU A 227 -8.37 -6.17 14.43
CA GLU A 227 -7.31 -5.23 14.04
C GLU A 227 -5.94 -5.80 14.38
N ILE A 228 -4.97 -5.59 13.49
CA ILE A 228 -3.57 -5.85 13.80
C ILE A 228 -3.02 -4.70 14.64
N VAL A 229 -2.51 -5.03 15.81
CA VAL A 229 -1.85 -4.10 16.73
C VAL A 229 -0.42 -4.60 16.95
N GLU A 230 0.55 -3.70 16.82
CA GLU A 230 1.95 -4.02 17.05
C GLU A 230 2.18 -4.42 18.52
N GLY A 231 2.89 -5.53 18.73
CA GLY A 231 3.15 -6.10 20.05
C GLY A 231 2.05 -7.06 20.54
N GLU A 232 0.91 -7.14 19.85
CA GLU A 232 -0.15 -8.09 20.18
C GLU A 232 0.01 -9.41 19.43
N SER A 233 -0.55 -10.47 20.01
CA SER A 233 -0.57 -11.80 19.40
C SER A 233 -1.99 -12.23 19.04
N VAL A 234 -2.11 -13.02 17.98
CA VAL A 234 -3.32 -13.77 17.66
C VAL A 234 -3.09 -15.25 17.83
N SER A 235 -4.13 -15.97 18.25
CA SER A 235 -4.07 -17.42 18.44
C SER A 235 -4.48 -18.15 17.16
N LEU A 236 -3.66 -19.10 16.72
CA LEU A 236 -3.90 -19.95 15.57
C LEU A 236 -4.08 -21.41 15.99
N LYS A 237 -5.17 -22.05 15.56
CA LYS A 237 -5.31 -23.51 15.66
C LYS A 237 -4.51 -24.16 14.52
N VAL A 238 -3.69 -25.17 14.82
CA VAL A 238 -2.86 -25.87 13.83
C VAL A 238 -3.46 -27.26 13.51
N PRO A 239 -3.56 -27.67 12.24
CA PRO A 239 -3.20 -26.92 11.04
C PRO A 239 -4.17 -25.76 10.79
N GLY A 240 -3.67 -24.68 10.18
CA GLY A 240 -4.46 -23.47 9.97
C GLY A 240 -3.75 -22.46 9.10
N THR A 241 -4.45 -21.37 8.79
CA THR A 241 -3.92 -20.27 7.97
C THR A 241 -4.14 -18.94 8.68
N VAL A 242 -3.11 -18.11 8.69
CA VAL A 242 -3.21 -16.70 9.10
C VAL A 242 -3.46 -15.89 7.85
N HIS A 243 -4.62 -15.27 7.73
CA HIS A 243 -4.89 -14.32 6.66
C HIS A 243 -4.73 -12.89 7.17
N VAL A 244 -4.07 -12.06 6.40
CA VAL A 244 -3.83 -10.65 6.72
C VAL A 244 -4.22 -9.79 5.54
N ARG A 245 -4.98 -8.73 5.80
CA ARG A 245 -5.40 -7.78 4.77
C ARG A 245 -5.14 -6.35 5.19
N THR A 246 -4.61 -5.54 4.28
CA THR A 246 -4.56 -4.08 4.41
C THR A 246 -5.61 -3.45 3.51
N PHE A 247 -6.19 -2.34 3.97
CA PHE A 247 -7.26 -1.63 3.26
C PHE A 247 -6.77 -0.25 2.84
N GLY A 248 -6.52 -0.10 1.55
CA GLY A 248 -6.22 1.18 0.93
C GLY A 248 -7.46 1.83 0.33
N ASN A 249 -7.47 3.17 0.31
CA ASN A 249 -8.56 3.91 -0.37
C ASN A 249 -8.45 3.82 -1.90
N ARG A 250 -7.30 3.36 -2.40
CA ARG A 250 -7.10 2.99 -3.80
C ARG A 250 -6.83 1.49 -3.85
N PRO A 251 -7.41 0.76 -4.81
CA PRO A 251 -7.24 -0.70 -4.89
C PRO A 251 -5.78 -1.15 -4.89
N VAL A 252 -4.90 -0.43 -5.59
CA VAL A 252 -3.45 -0.71 -5.66
C VAL A 252 -2.71 -0.59 -4.32
N TYR A 253 -3.32 0.02 -3.30
CA TYR A 253 -2.75 0.18 -1.96
C TYR A 253 -3.39 -0.75 -0.92
N SER A 254 -4.27 -1.65 -1.35
CA SER A 254 -4.71 -2.78 -0.53
C SER A 254 -3.81 -3.98 -0.84
N SER A 255 -3.53 -4.79 0.17
CA SER A 255 -2.75 -6.01 0.03
C SER A 255 -3.38 -7.14 0.84
N GLU A 256 -3.17 -8.37 0.40
CA GLU A 256 -3.59 -9.56 1.12
C GLU A 256 -2.44 -10.57 1.15
N SER A 257 -2.31 -11.27 2.26
CA SER A 257 -1.37 -12.37 2.42
C SER A 257 -1.99 -13.48 3.25
N ALA A 258 -1.59 -14.71 2.95
CA ALA A 258 -2.00 -15.90 3.67
C ALA A 258 -0.76 -16.74 4.00
N SER A 259 -0.72 -17.22 5.24
CA SER A 259 0.41 -17.95 5.80
C SER A 259 -0.06 -19.25 6.41
N VAL A 260 0.41 -20.37 5.86
CA VAL A 260 -0.06 -21.71 6.22
C VAL A 260 0.82 -22.31 7.32
N PHE A 261 0.17 -22.99 8.26
CA PHE A 261 0.82 -23.76 9.32
C PHE A 261 0.36 -25.20 9.27
N GLU A 262 1.31 -26.12 9.17
CA GLU A 262 1.06 -27.55 9.10
C GLU A 262 1.13 -28.17 10.50
N LYS A 263 0.35 -29.23 10.72
CA LYS A 263 0.49 -30.05 11.92
C LYS A 263 1.57 -31.10 11.71
N GLY A 264 2.54 -31.17 12.62
CA GLY A 264 3.53 -32.24 12.63
C GLY A 264 4.85 -31.85 13.27
N LYS A 265 5.81 -32.77 13.16
CA LYS A 265 7.19 -32.63 13.66
C LYS A 265 8.16 -32.81 12.51
N ILE A 266 9.28 -32.08 12.56
CA ILE A 266 10.40 -32.38 11.66
C ILE A 266 11.20 -33.51 12.27
N VAL A 267 11.46 -34.54 11.46
CA VAL A 267 12.26 -35.70 11.85
C VAL A 267 13.69 -35.48 11.34
N PRO A 268 14.72 -35.76 12.15
CA PRO A 268 16.09 -35.74 11.66
C PRO A 268 16.26 -36.58 10.40
N GLY A 269 16.89 -36.01 9.38
CA GLY A 269 17.24 -36.74 8.16
C GLY A 269 18.30 -37.81 8.43
N LYS A 270 18.58 -38.66 7.44
CA LYS A 270 19.76 -39.55 7.51
C LYS A 270 21.01 -38.69 7.68
N SER A 271 21.82 -38.97 8.71
CA SER A 271 23.09 -38.28 8.96
C SER A 271 23.89 -38.11 7.67
N ASN A 272 24.05 -36.85 7.25
CA ASN A 272 24.96 -36.52 6.16
C ASN A 272 26.38 -36.62 6.73
N LYS A 273 27.07 -37.74 6.44
CA LYS A 273 28.45 -37.98 6.90
C LYS A 273 29.45 -36.89 6.48
N LYS A 274 29.09 -36.01 5.53
CA LYS A 274 29.91 -34.87 5.09
C LYS A 274 29.57 -33.56 5.83
N ALA A 275 28.45 -33.49 6.53
CA ALA A 275 28.07 -32.29 7.27
C ALA A 275 29.03 -32.08 8.44
N LYS A 276 29.46 -30.84 8.63
CA LYS A 276 30.39 -30.47 9.69
C LYS A 276 29.60 -30.13 10.95
N ASP A 277 30.18 -30.44 12.11
CA ASP A 277 29.62 -30.00 13.39
C ASP A 277 29.62 -28.46 13.46
N GLY A 278 28.49 -27.91 13.92
CA GLY A 278 28.21 -26.49 14.00
C GLY A 278 27.91 -25.84 12.65
N LEU A 279 27.25 -24.69 12.69
CA LEU A 279 26.96 -23.87 11.52
C LEU A 279 28.20 -23.09 11.08
N ARG A 280 28.44 -23.04 9.78
CA ARG A 280 29.51 -22.27 9.14
C ARG A 280 28.91 -21.38 8.07
N TYR A 281 29.55 -20.25 7.82
CA TYR A 281 29.14 -19.34 6.77
C TYR A 281 30.22 -19.17 5.71
N ALA A 282 29.79 -18.93 4.47
CA ALA A 282 30.61 -18.51 3.36
C ALA A 282 29.95 -17.35 2.62
N VAL A 283 30.75 -16.35 2.26
CA VAL A 283 30.31 -15.12 1.58
C VAL A 283 30.92 -15.09 0.18
N TYR A 284 30.09 -14.74 -0.80
CA TYR A 284 30.44 -14.69 -2.21
C TYR A 284 29.92 -13.39 -2.83
N THR A 285 30.75 -12.69 -3.61
CA THR A 285 30.25 -11.69 -4.55
C THR A 285 29.70 -12.39 -5.79
N VAL A 286 28.53 -11.95 -6.26
CA VAL A 286 27.87 -12.48 -7.45
C VAL A 286 27.41 -11.33 -8.35
N ASP A 287 27.28 -11.58 -9.66
CA ASP A 287 26.81 -10.56 -10.60
C ASP A 287 25.30 -10.26 -10.42
N THR A 288 24.53 -11.26 -10.00
CA THR A 288 23.08 -11.15 -9.78
C THR A 288 22.66 -12.05 -8.64
N VAL A 289 21.88 -11.51 -7.70
CA VAL A 289 21.35 -12.28 -6.57
C VAL A 289 20.11 -13.04 -7.03
N SER A 290 20.21 -14.37 -7.11
CA SER A 290 19.09 -15.27 -7.40
C SER A 290 19.28 -16.60 -6.68
N LEU A 291 18.18 -17.23 -6.23
CA LEU A 291 18.21 -18.60 -5.67
C LEU A 291 18.63 -19.65 -6.70
N SER A 292 18.62 -19.33 -7.99
CA SER A 292 19.11 -20.19 -9.06
C SER A 292 20.57 -19.89 -9.45
N ALA A 293 21.20 -18.89 -8.83
CA ALA A 293 22.57 -18.51 -9.15
C ALA A 293 23.53 -19.63 -8.73
N LYS A 294 24.51 -19.94 -9.59
CA LYS A 294 25.54 -20.91 -9.27
C LYS A 294 26.46 -20.32 -8.20
N VAL A 295 26.59 -21.01 -7.07
CA VAL A 295 27.53 -20.63 -6.01
C VAL A 295 28.96 -20.65 -6.57
N PRO A 296 29.72 -19.54 -6.49
CA PRO A 296 31.10 -19.52 -6.95
C PRO A 296 31.98 -20.55 -6.23
N ALA A 297 33.01 -21.05 -6.92
CA ALA A 297 33.87 -22.10 -6.37
C ALA A 297 34.73 -21.63 -5.18
N LYS A 298 35.05 -20.33 -5.10
CA LYS A 298 35.87 -19.75 -4.05
C LYS A 298 35.07 -18.70 -3.28
N ALA A 299 34.96 -18.90 -1.97
CA ALA A 299 34.39 -17.90 -1.06
C ALA A 299 35.41 -16.78 -0.81
N GLU A 300 34.90 -15.56 -0.65
CA GLU A 300 35.72 -14.40 -0.28
C GLU A 300 35.98 -14.36 1.22
N LYS A 301 34.99 -14.79 2.01
CA LYS A 301 35.07 -14.86 3.47
C LYS A 301 34.38 -16.12 3.95
N THR A 302 34.96 -16.77 4.96
CA THR A 302 34.39 -17.94 5.62
C THR A 302 34.55 -17.83 7.12
N GLY A 303 33.66 -18.44 7.89
CA GLY A 303 33.79 -18.53 9.34
C GLY A 303 32.79 -19.48 9.98
N THR A 304 32.75 -19.47 11.31
CA THR A 304 31.76 -20.19 12.13
C THR A 304 30.64 -19.24 12.54
N VAL A 305 29.43 -19.77 12.69
CA VAL A 305 28.31 -19.05 13.27
C VAL A 305 28.33 -19.29 14.78
N ASP A 306 28.73 -18.27 15.54
CA ASP A 306 28.74 -18.26 17.00
C ASP A 306 27.90 -17.09 17.53
N SER A 307 27.98 -16.81 18.83
CA SER A 307 27.22 -15.72 19.47
C SER A 307 27.57 -14.32 18.97
N THR A 308 28.67 -14.15 18.23
CA THR A 308 29.10 -12.88 17.65
C THR A 308 28.71 -12.74 16.17
N PHE A 309 28.22 -13.81 15.55
CA PHE A 309 27.82 -13.81 14.15
C PHE A 309 26.63 -12.88 13.91
N THR A 310 26.78 -11.99 12.92
CA THR A 310 25.67 -11.16 12.45
C THR A 310 25.78 -10.93 10.95
N LEU A 311 24.65 -11.09 10.25
CA LEU A 311 24.55 -10.77 8.82
C LEU A 311 24.84 -9.29 8.54
N ARG A 312 24.60 -8.39 9.52
CA ARG A 312 24.84 -6.94 9.37
C ARG A 312 26.30 -6.61 9.05
N ASN A 313 27.24 -7.42 9.54
CA ASN A 313 28.68 -7.20 9.37
C ASN A 313 29.22 -7.87 8.09
N LEU A 314 28.36 -8.51 7.31
CA LEU A 314 28.73 -9.21 6.06
C LEU A 314 28.25 -8.46 4.81
N VAL A 315 27.53 -7.34 4.98
CA VAL A 315 26.94 -6.57 3.87
C VAL A 315 27.99 -5.61 3.27
N GLY A 316 28.26 -5.75 1.97
CA GLY A 316 29.06 -4.82 1.16
C GLY A 316 28.20 -4.04 0.15
N THR A 317 28.84 -3.25 -0.73
CA THR A 317 28.16 -2.52 -1.81
C THR A 317 27.79 -3.39 -3.01
N ASN A 318 28.32 -4.62 -3.07
CA ASN A 318 28.13 -5.54 -4.19
C ASN A 318 27.02 -6.55 -3.89
N ALA A 319 26.43 -7.11 -4.95
CA ALA A 319 25.52 -8.24 -4.84
C ALA A 319 26.23 -9.42 -4.13
N THR A 320 25.69 -9.79 -2.97
CA THR A 320 26.34 -10.72 -2.03
C THR A 320 25.45 -11.92 -1.78
N LEU A 321 25.99 -13.12 -1.96
CA LEU A 321 25.37 -14.37 -1.55
C LEU A 321 26.03 -14.85 -0.25
N VAL A 322 25.23 -15.14 0.76
CA VAL A 322 25.68 -15.76 2.01
C VAL A 322 25.08 -17.14 2.11
N VAL A 323 25.94 -18.15 2.23
CA VAL A 323 25.55 -19.55 2.47
C VAL A 323 25.88 -19.87 3.92
N VAL A 324 24.90 -20.41 4.65
CA VAL A 324 25.09 -20.94 6.00
C VAL A 324 24.69 -22.41 6.02
N ASP A 325 25.62 -23.29 6.37
CA ASP A 325 25.41 -24.74 6.38
C ASP A 325 26.13 -25.44 7.55
N GLY A 326 25.65 -26.61 7.94
CA GLY A 326 26.24 -27.40 9.02
C GLY A 326 25.20 -28.19 9.80
N LEU A 327 25.67 -28.98 10.77
CA LEU A 327 24.80 -29.68 11.71
C LEU A 327 24.30 -28.72 12.78
N LEU A 328 23.00 -28.73 13.00
CA LEU A 328 22.36 -27.94 14.05
C LEU A 328 22.03 -28.82 15.26
N ASP A 329 22.61 -28.48 16.42
CA ASP A 329 22.30 -29.12 17.70
C ASP A 329 21.01 -28.52 18.30
N ILE A 330 20.00 -29.37 18.46
CA ILE A 330 18.75 -29.06 19.15
C ILE A 330 18.85 -29.58 20.59
N PRO A 331 18.89 -28.69 21.60
CA PRO A 331 19.24 -29.07 22.97
C PRO A 331 18.12 -29.79 23.72
N ALA A 332 16.87 -29.56 23.34
CA ALA A 332 15.67 -30.12 23.97
C ALA A 332 14.52 -30.25 22.96
N ASP A 333 13.56 -31.11 23.26
CA ASP A 333 12.30 -31.17 22.53
C ASP A 333 11.56 -29.83 22.66
N GLY A 334 11.01 -29.30 21.56
CA GLY A 334 10.28 -28.05 21.60
C GLY A 334 10.00 -27.42 20.24
N GLU A 335 9.43 -26.22 20.29
CA GLU A 335 9.18 -25.37 19.13
C GLU A 335 10.32 -24.38 18.97
N TYR A 336 10.92 -24.35 17.78
CA TYR A 336 12.04 -23.47 17.46
C TYR A 336 11.64 -22.53 16.34
N VAL A 337 11.81 -21.22 16.57
CA VAL A 337 11.59 -20.19 15.55
C VAL A 337 12.92 -19.83 14.91
N PHE A 338 13.04 -20.13 13.62
CA PHE A 338 14.16 -19.72 12.79
C PHE A 338 13.84 -18.38 12.16
N TYR A 339 14.79 -17.44 12.21
CA TYR A 339 14.63 -16.12 11.62
C TYR A 339 15.80 -15.84 10.67
N THR A 340 15.49 -15.29 9.50
CA THR A 340 16.49 -14.85 8.53
C THR A 340 15.99 -13.62 7.79
N ASN A 341 16.90 -12.91 7.10
CA ASN A 341 16.56 -11.70 6.36
C ASN A 341 17.49 -11.57 5.15
N ALA A 342 16.92 -11.17 4.01
CA ALA A 342 17.64 -10.88 2.78
C ALA A 342 16.87 -9.86 1.94
N ASN A 343 17.59 -9.02 1.20
CA ASN A 343 16.96 -8.00 0.37
C ASN A 343 16.29 -8.58 -0.89
N GLU A 344 16.92 -9.60 -1.48
CA GLU A 344 16.54 -10.11 -2.81
C GLU A 344 15.87 -11.48 -2.75
N ALA A 345 16.50 -12.45 -2.08
CA ALA A 345 15.94 -13.78 -1.93
C ALA A 345 16.59 -14.54 -0.77
N MET A 346 15.85 -15.52 -0.26
CA MET A 346 16.32 -16.41 0.80
C MET A 346 15.72 -17.81 0.64
N GLU A 347 16.48 -18.80 1.10
CA GLU A 347 16.09 -20.20 1.16
C GLU A 347 16.58 -20.79 2.48
N PHE A 348 15.74 -21.59 3.13
CA PHE A 348 16.05 -22.29 4.36
C PHE A 348 15.59 -23.75 4.25
N GLU A 349 16.52 -24.65 4.54
CA GLU A 349 16.33 -26.09 4.55
C GLU A 349 16.78 -26.63 5.91
N LEU A 350 16.05 -27.60 6.43
CA LEU A 350 16.41 -28.33 7.64
C LEU A 350 16.13 -29.81 7.43
N ALA A 351 17.08 -30.68 7.80
CA ALA A 351 16.95 -32.13 7.69
C ALA A 351 16.51 -32.64 6.30
N GLY A 352 16.96 -32.00 5.21
CA GLY A 352 16.61 -32.40 3.84
C GLY A 352 15.25 -31.87 3.34
N ARG A 353 14.54 -31.08 4.15
CA ARG A 353 13.24 -30.49 3.80
C ARG A 353 13.40 -28.99 3.63
N GLN A 354 13.03 -28.47 2.45
CA GLN A 354 12.93 -27.03 2.23
C GLN A 354 11.74 -26.50 3.03
N LEU A 355 12.00 -25.54 3.93
CA LEU A 355 11.02 -24.99 4.86
C LEU A 355 10.62 -23.56 4.52
N LEU A 356 11.53 -22.79 3.93
CA LEU A 356 11.25 -21.43 3.51
C LEU A 356 11.94 -21.13 2.19
N LYS A 357 11.21 -20.51 1.28
CA LYS A 357 11.74 -20.00 0.02
C LYS A 357 10.99 -18.73 -0.35
N ALA A 358 11.69 -17.60 -0.33
CA ALA A 358 11.08 -16.30 -0.57
C ALA A 358 11.93 -15.46 -1.53
N LYS A 359 11.25 -14.66 -2.37
CA LYS A 359 11.84 -13.62 -3.21
C LYS A 359 11.24 -12.27 -2.80
N GLY A 360 12.08 -11.24 -2.67
CA GLY A 360 11.66 -9.84 -2.74
C GLY A 360 10.76 -9.33 -1.61
N ARG A 361 10.97 -9.77 -0.36
CA ARG A 361 10.36 -9.11 0.80
C ARG A 361 11.43 -8.34 1.56
N SER A 362 11.32 -7.02 1.56
CA SER A 362 12.02 -6.18 2.52
C SER A 362 11.46 -6.49 3.92
N GLY A 363 12.14 -7.34 4.68
CA GLY A 363 11.69 -7.77 6.01
C GLY A 363 12.31 -9.11 6.39
N GLY A 364 12.42 -9.37 7.69
CA GLY A 364 12.80 -10.71 8.13
C GLY A 364 11.68 -11.70 7.91
N GLU A 365 12.05 -12.92 7.54
CA GLU A 365 11.15 -14.06 7.45
C GLU A 365 11.45 -15.01 8.60
N SER A 366 10.43 -15.72 9.06
CA SER A 366 10.62 -16.73 10.10
C SER A 366 9.74 -17.96 9.97
N PHE A 367 10.31 -19.09 10.35
CA PHE A 367 9.70 -20.41 10.28
C PHE A 367 9.70 -21.03 11.68
N VAL A 368 8.57 -21.56 12.13
CA VAL A 368 8.54 -22.38 13.35
C VAL A 368 8.55 -23.87 13.02
N ALA A 369 9.39 -24.63 13.72
CA ALA A 369 9.42 -26.10 13.63
C ALA A 369 9.32 -26.74 15.02
N THR A 370 8.47 -27.75 15.15
CA THR A 370 8.57 -28.68 16.29
C THR A 370 9.67 -29.71 16.04
N LEU A 371 10.66 -29.74 16.93
CA LEU A 371 11.86 -30.55 16.86
C LEU A 371 12.03 -31.35 18.16
N ALA A 372 12.53 -32.59 18.04
CA ALA A 372 13.05 -33.34 19.18
C ALA A 372 14.54 -33.01 19.38
N LYS A 373 15.05 -33.22 20.60
CA LYS A 373 16.48 -33.13 20.92
C LYS A 373 17.30 -34.00 19.97
N GLY A 374 18.32 -33.43 19.35
CA GLY A 374 19.18 -34.15 18.40
C GLY A 374 19.94 -33.24 17.44
N LYS A 375 20.59 -33.85 16.45
CA LYS A 375 21.30 -33.15 15.37
C LYS A 375 20.48 -33.19 14.08
N TYR A 376 20.32 -32.04 13.43
CA TYR A 376 19.54 -31.86 12.20
C TYR A 376 20.39 -31.38 11.04
#